data_AF-A0A6J2TJM3-F1
#
_entry.id   AF-A0A6J2TJM3-F1
#
_cell.length_a   1.000
_cell.length_b   1.000
_cell.length_c   1.000
_cell.angle_alpha   90.00
_cell.angle_beta   90.00
_cell.angle_gamma   90.00
#
_symmetry.space_group_name_H-M   'P 1'
#
loop_
_entity.id
_entity.type
_entity.pdbx_description
1 polymer ?
#
loop_
_entity_poly.entity_id
_entity_poly.type
_entity_poly.pdbx_seq_one_letter_code
_entity_poly.pdbx_strand_id
1 'polypeptide(L)'
;MFNAFGILLGDENVIGLIGRSVYMVHCIGSILLFIGAFLKMSIFLLIYLITDILHIIFGSIFLFDWWLENHQLKTEIVIGLALIMCSIYFWLVVYSYYVQCKSEGYYEED
;
A
#
# COMPACT_ATOMS: atom_id res chain seq x y z
N MET A 1 -8.05 23.52 0.64
CA MET A 1 -8.14 22.84 1.95
C MET A 1 -8.33 21.35 1.66
N PHE A 2 -7.24 20.61 1.54
CA PHE A 2 -7.27 19.17 1.25
C PHE A 2 -7.60 18.43 2.55
N ASN A 3 -8.89 18.37 2.90
CA ASN A 3 -9.36 17.44 3.90
C ASN A 3 -9.11 16.02 3.37
N ALA A 4 -8.99 15.02 4.25
CA ALA A 4 -9.10 13.60 3.85
C ALA A 4 -10.35 13.30 2.99
N PHE A 5 -11.32 14.23 2.98
CA PHE A 5 -12.43 14.31 2.04
C PHE A 5 -12.06 14.56 0.58
N GLY A 6 -10.93 15.15 0.20
CA GLY A 6 -10.54 15.34 -1.21
C GLY A 6 -10.23 14.00 -1.89
N ILE A 7 -9.66 13.05 -1.16
CA ILE A 7 -9.50 11.67 -1.63
C ILE A 7 -10.86 10.92 -1.56
N LEU A 8 -11.82 11.35 -0.71
CA LEU A 8 -13.14 10.71 -0.57
C LEU A 8 -14.29 11.43 -1.34
N LEU A 9 -14.08 12.58 -1.97
CA LEU A 9 -15.09 13.38 -2.68
C LEU A 9 -14.51 14.17 -3.87
N GLY A 10 -13.21 14.05 -4.18
CA GLY A 10 -12.55 14.87 -5.20
C GLY A 10 -12.67 14.34 -6.62
N ASP A 11 -13.38 15.11 -7.43
CA ASP A 11 -13.44 15.24 -8.89
C ASP A 11 -13.72 14.01 -9.77
N GLU A 12 -14.51 14.22 -10.83
CA GLU A 12 -14.96 13.21 -11.82
C GLU A 12 -13.82 12.67 -12.71
N ASN A 13 -12.56 12.99 -12.37
CA ASN A 13 -11.40 12.59 -13.15
C ASN A 13 -11.00 11.14 -12.85
N VAL A 14 -10.82 10.37 -13.91
CA VAL A 14 -10.49 8.92 -13.89
C VAL A 14 -9.28 8.61 -12.99
N ILE A 15 -8.31 9.52 -12.89
CA ILE A 15 -7.09 9.37 -12.08
C ILE A 15 -7.44 9.33 -10.57
N GLY A 16 -8.35 10.18 -10.11
CA GLY A 16 -8.82 10.18 -8.72
C GLY A 16 -9.58 8.91 -8.37
N LEU A 17 -10.41 8.40 -9.29
CA LEU A 17 -11.13 7.14 -9.13
C LEU A 17 -10.16 5.94 -9.00
N ILE A 18 -9.12 5.89 -9.85
CA ILE A 18 -8.10 4.84 -9.80
C ILE A 18 -7.33 4.89 -8.49
N GLY A 19 -6.88 6.07 -8.04
CA GLY A 19 -6.17 6.23 -6.77
C GLY A 19 -6.98 5.71 -5.57
N ARG A 20 -8.28 6.01 -5.55
CA ARG A 20 -9.21 5.56 -4.50
C ARG A 20 -9.43 4.05 -4.53
N SER A 21 -9.54 3.49 -5.73
CA SER A 21 -9.66 2.05 -5.94
C SER A 21 -8.43 1.31 -5.42
N VAL A 22 -7.23 1.82 -5.76
CA VAL A 22 -5.96 1.27 -5.28
C VAL A 22 -5.85 1.36 -3.76
N TYR A 23 -6.30 2.47 -3.15
CA TYR A 23 -6.31 2.61 -1.69
C TYR A 23 -7.25 1.60 -1.01
N MET A 24 -8.46 1.40 -1.55
CA MET A 24 -9.41 0.40 -1.04
C MET A 24 -8.83 -1.02 -1.14
N VAL A 25 -8.20 -1.36 -2.26
CA VAL A 25 -7.54 -2.66 -2.47
C VAL A 25 -6.37 -2.83 -1.50
N HIS A 26 -5.58 -1.78 -1.23
CA HIS A 26 -4.54 -1.81 -0.21
C HIS A 26 -5.08 -2.02 1.22
N CYS A 27 -6.20 -1.39 1.56
CA CYS A 27 -6.91 -1.64 2.82
C CYS A 27 -7.36 -3.11 2.94
N ILE A 28 -7.97 -3.65 1.88
CA ILE A 28 -8.37 -5.07 1.83
C ILE A 28 -7.15 -5.99 1.96
N GLY A 29 -6.07 -5.69 1.23
CA GLY A 29 -4.80 -6.39 1.33
C GLY A 29 -4.25 -6.38 2.76
N SER A 30 -4.34 -5.25 3.45
CA SER A 30 -3.87 -5.11 4.84
C SER A 30 -4.70 -5.94 5.83
N ILE A 31 -6.01 -6.08 5.59
CA ILE A 31 -6.87 -6.98 6.38
C ILE A 31 -6.49 -8.44 6.10
N LEU A 32 -6.26 -8.78 4.83
CA LEU A 32 -5.81 -10.12 4.44
C LEU A 32 -4.42 -10.45 4.99
N LEU A 33 -3.54 -9.46 5.15
CA LEU A 33 -2.26 -9.61 5.83
C LEU A 33 -2.46 -10.05 7.28
N PHE A 34 -3.32 -9.35 8.02
CA PHE A 34 -3.60 -9.67 9.42
C PHE A 34 -4.11 -11.10 9.55
N ILE A 35 -5.06 -11.49 8.70
CA ILE A 35 -5.60 -12.86 8.67
C ILE A 35 -4.52 -13.87 8.27
N GLY A 36 -3.70 -13.56 7.26
CA GLY A 36 -2.62 -14.42 6.78
C GLY A 36 -1.51 -14.63 7.79
N ALA A 37 -1.17 -13.61 8.59
CA ALA A 37 -0.22 -13.70 9.69
C ALA A 37 -0.75 -14.56 10.85
N PHE A 38 -2.04 -14.47 11.16
CA PHE A 38 -2.68 -15.32 12.17
C PHE A 38 -2.79 -16.78 11.72
N LEU A 39 -3.08 -17.02 10.44
CA LEU A 39 -3.26 -18.36 9.88
C LEU A 39 -1.97 -18.99 9.33
N LYS A 40 -0.83 -18.27 9.38
CA LYS A 40 0.45 -18.67 8.74
C LYS A 40 0.32 -19.05 7.26
N MET A 41 -0.61 -18.44 6.54
CA MET A 41 -0.93 -18.80 5.15
C MET A 41 -0.15 -17.93 4.16
N SER A 42 0.87 -18.52 3.53
CA SER A 42 1.82 -17.85 2.62
C SER A 42 1.19 -17.15 1.42
N ILE A 43 0.03 -17.61 0.96
CA ILE A 43 -0.68 -17.06 -0.21
C ILE A 43 -1.23 -15.65 0.08
N PHE A 44 -1.78 -15.41 1.27
CA PHE A 44 -2.33 -14.09 1.62
C PHE A 44 -1.24 -13.03 1.78
N LEU A 45 -0.07 -13.43 2.28
CA LEU A 45 1.11 -12.56 2.37
C LEU A 45 1.58 -12.13 0.97
N LEU A 46 1.57 -13.05 -0.01
CA LEU A 46 1.94 -12.75 -1.40
C LEU A 46 0.94 -11.79 -2.06
N ILE A 47 -0.36 -11.98 -1.84
CA ILE A 47 -1.40 -11.07 -2.35
C ILE A 47 -1.21 -9.66 -1.79
N TYR A 48 -0.91 -9.54 -0.49
CA TYR A 48 -0.58 -8.25 0.12
C TYR A 48 0.66 -7.63 -0.53
N LEU A 49 1.74 -8.39 -0.70
CA LEU A 49 2.99 -7.90 -1.29
C LEU A 49 2.78 -7.28 -2.68
N ILE A 50 2.00 -7.94 -3.53
CA ILE A 50 1.68 -7.44 -4.88
C ILE A 50 0.84 -6.17 -4.79
N THR A 51 -0.18 -6.20 -3.93
CA THR A 51 -1.10 -5.07 -3.75
C THR A 51 -0.38 -3.84 -3.21
N ASP A 52 0.55 -4.02 -2.29
CA ASP A 52 1.32 -2.94 -1.68
C ASP A 52 2.33 -2.32 -2.66
N ILE A 53 2.95 -3.10 -3.56
CA ILE A 53 3.75 -2.55 -4.67
C ILE A 53 2.92 -1.61 -5.53
N LEU A 54 1.68 -2.00 -5.88
CA LEU A 54 0.79 -1.14 -6.64
C LEU A 54 0.48 0.14 -5.87
N HIS A 55 0.19 0.02 -4.57
CA HIS A 55 -0.05 1.18 -3.71
C HIS A 55 1.13 2.17 -3.70
N ILE A 56 2.37 1.67 -3.58
CA ILE A 56 3.59 2.49 -3.61
C ILE A 56 3.74 3.19 -4.96
N ILE A 57 3.57 2.47 -6.08
CA ILE A 57 3.72 3.05 -7.44
C ILE A 57 2.66 4.13 -7.70
N PHE A 58 1.38 3.84 -7.45
CA PHE A 58 0.32 4.81 -7.68
C PHE A 58 0.40 5.99 -6.70
N GLY A 59 0.72 5.73 -5.43
CA GLY A 59 0.91 6.78 -4.42
C GLY A 59 2.07 7.73 -4.76
N SER A 60 3.17 7.21 -5.29
CA SER A 60 4.31 8.03 -5.72
C SER A 60 4.02 8.84 -6.98
N ILE A 61 3.33 8.28 -7.99
CA ILE A 61 2.88 9.04 -9.17
C ILE A 61 1.96 10.19 -8.75
N PHE A 62 0.99 9.91 -7.87
CA PHE A 62 0.04 10.92 -7.40
C PHE A 62 0.72 12.06 -6.62
N LEU A 63 1.69 11.72 -5.76
CA LEU A 63 2.48 12.74 -5.05
C LEU A 63 3.34 13.57 -6.00
N PHE A 64 3.87 12.98 -7.07
CA PHE A 64 4.68 13.68 -8.06
C PHE A 64 3.83 14.64 -8.91
N ASP A 65 2.66 14.20 -9.34
CA ASP A 65 1.69 15.03 -10.07
C ASP A 65 1.26 16.24 -9.22
N TRP A 66 0.92 15.98 -7.95
CA TRP A 66 0.58 17.02 -6.98
C TRP A 66 1.72 18.01 -6.72
N TRP A 67 2.97 17.53 -6.62
CA TRP A 67 4.14 18.39 -6.46
C TRP A 67 4.32 19.35 -7.64
N LEU A 68 4.02 18.88 -8.85
CA LEU A 68 4.15 19.66 -10.08
C LEU A 68 3.09 20.77 -10.17
N GLU A 69 1.85 20.47 -9.72
CA GLU A 69 0.75 21.43 -9.76
C GLU A 69 0.76 22.43 -8.59
N ASN A 70 1.16 22.00 -7.39
CA ASN A 70 1.02 22.77 -6.15
C ASN A 70 2.34 22.88 -5.37
N HIS A 71 3.18 23.84 -5.76
CA HIS A 71 4.48 24.11 -5.11
C HIS A 71 4.42 24.64 -3.65
N GLN A 72 3.25 24.88 -3.07
CA GLN A 72 3.11 25.66 -1.81
C GLN A 72 2.75 24.86 -0.54
N LEU A 73 2.24 23.62 -0.65
CA LEU A 73 1.79 22.84 0.52
C LEU A 73 2.83 21.82 0.98
N LYS A 74 3.86 22.31 1.69
CA LYS A 74 5.00 21.49 2.15
C LYS A 74 4.63 20.37 3.13
N THR A 75 3.58 20.53 3.92
CA THR A 75 3.20 19.55 4.96
C THR A 75 2.59 18.28 4.39
N GLU A 76 1.79 18.39 3.32
CA GLU A 76 1.09 17.26 2.72
C GLU A 76 2.06 16.30 2.02
N ILE A 77 3.06 16.85 1.32
CA ILE A 77 4.14 16.07 0.69
C ILE A 77 4.97 15.33 1.74
N VAL A 78 5.28 15.97 2.87
CA VAL A 78 6.02 15.33 3.98
C VAL A 78 5.22 14.16 4.56
N ILE A 79 3.91 14.33 4.77
CA ILE A 79 3.04 13.25 5.25
C ILE A 79 2.96 12.12 4.22
N GLY A 80 2.77 12.43 2.94
CA GLY A 80 2.73 11.44 1.87
C GLY A 80 4.02 10.62 1.75
N LEU A 81 5.18 11.28 1.80
CA LEU A 81 6.48 10.62 1.82
C LEU A 81 6.66 9.73 3.05
N ALA A 82 6.25 10.19 4.23
CA ALA A 82 6.31 9.38 5.45
C ALA A 82 5.44 8.12 5.33
N LEU A 83 4.23 8.23 4.77
CA LEU A 83 3.33 7.09 4.56
C LEU A 83 3.91 6.07 3.57
N ILE A 84 4.53 6.52 2.47
CA ILE A 84 5.23 5.62 1.53
C ILE A 84 6.40 4.91 2.21
N MET A 85 7.20 5.63 3.02
CA MET A 85 8.31 5.01 3.76
C MET A 85 7.81 3.95 4.76
N CYS A 86 6.69 4.21 5.44
CA CYS A 86 6.04 3.22 6.30
C CYS A 86 5.56 2.01 5.50
N SER A 87 4.91 2.21 4.35
CA SER A 87 4.47 1.11 3.47
C SER A 87 5.65 0.25 3.00
N ILE A 88 6.75 0.85 2.55
CA ILE A 88 7.98 0.11 2.19
C ILE A 88 8.53 -0.69 3.38
N TYR A 89 8.53 -0.12 4.59
CA TYR A 89 8.95 -0.85 5.78
C TYR A 89 8.06 -2.07 6.05
N PHE A 90 6.74 -1.88 6.02
CA PHE A 90 5.79 -2.99 6.19
C PHE A 90 5.97 -4.05 5.10
N TRP A 91 6.19 -3.65 3.86
CA TRP A 91 6.49 -4.56 2.75
C TRP A 91 7.69 -5.45 3.05
N LEU A 92 8.80 -4.87 3.51
CA LEU A 92 10.02 -5.62 3.85
C LEU A 92 9.79 -6.59 5.01
N VAL A 93 9.07 -6.17 6.05
CA VAL A 93 8.74 -7.02 7.20
C VAL A 93 7.90 -8.22 6.75
N VAL A 94 6.87 -7.97 5.93
CA VAL A 94 5.99 -9.02 5.43
C VAL A 94 6.73 -9.94 4.46
N TYR A 95 7.61 -9.41 3.62
CA TYR A 95 8.44 -10.21 2.73
C TYR A 95 9.35 -11.16 3.53
N SER A 96 9.99 -10.66 4.59
CA SER A 96 10.79 -11.49 5.49
C SER A 96 9.96 -12.63 6.10
N TYR A 97 8.74 -12.32 6.53
CA TYR A 97 7.82 -13.31 7.08
C TYR A 97 7.34 -14.32 6.02
N TYR A 98 7.06 -13.87 4.79
CA TYR A 98 6.71 -14.74 3.66
C TYR A 98 7.83 -15.74 3.35
N VAL A 99 9.08 -15.29 3.35
CA VAL A 99 10.24 -16.17 3.13
C VAL A 99 10.35 -17.22 4.23
N GLN A 100 10.11 -16.84 5.50
CA GLN A 100 10.09 -17.78 6.62
C GLN A 100 8.98 -18.82 6.46
N CYS A 101 7.72 -18.41 6.22
CA CYS A 101 6.60 -19.34 6.03
C CYS A 101 6.80 -20.26 4.82
N LYS A 102 7.38 -19.76 3.74
CA LYS A 102 7.71 -20.58 2.57
C LYS A 102 8.80 -21.61 2.89
N SER A 103 9.79 -21.24 3.70
CA SER A 103 10.83 -22.17 4.14
C SER A 103 10.27 -23.24 5.07
N GLU A 104 9.40 -22.89 6.01
CA GLU A 104 8.77 -23.85 6.93
C GLU A 104 7.87 -24.85 6.19
N GLY A 105 7.03 -24.38 5.27
CA GLY A 105 6.15 -25.25 4.48
C GLY A 105 6.90 -26.22 3.55
N TYR A 106 8.14 -25.90 3.16
CA TYR A 106 8.98 -26.82 2.37
C TYR A 106 9.49 -28.01 3.20
N TYR A 107 9.63 -27.87 4.52
CA TYR A 107 10.07 -28.95 5.41
C TYR A 107 8.92 -29.87 5.88
N GLU A 108 7.65 -29.52 5.64
CA GLU A 108 6.50 -30.36 5.99
C GLU A 108 6.05 -31.30 4.85
N GLU A 109 6.57 -31.11 3.62
CA GLU A 109 6.28 -31.97 2.46
C GLU A 109 7.31 -33.10 2.23
N ASP A 110 8.41 -33.14 3.00
CA ASP A 110 9.45 -34.19 3.01
C ASP A 110 9.28 -35.17 4.19
#